data_AF-A0A1F6BFI0-F1
#
_entry.id   AF-A0A1F6BFI0-F1
#
_cell.length_a   1.000
_cell.length_b   1.000
_cell.length_c   1.000
_cell.angle_alpha   90.00
_cell.angle_beta   90.00
_cell.angle_gamma   90.00
#
_symmetry.space_group_name_H-M   'P 1'
#
loop_
_entity.id
_entity.type
_entity.pdbx_description
1 polymer ?
#
loop_
_entity_poly.entity_id
_entity_poly.type
_entity_poly.pdbx_seq_one_letter_code
_entity_poly.pdbx_strand_id
1 'polypeptide(L)'
;MQALLLIGELITLYAVSGRLTQALYDLVVRLTRSRTIGVTALTLLMFPGTVIHELAHLFTAEILGVRTGKLTLVPEAIAQDPSTMLGTEIRTGSVMIGHSDPFRRYLIGLAPMLVGLIALTALAYFIDWSQWFSWLNLLLVYLLFAVSNAMFSSSEDLKGFVPFALTLIIMVSAAYFAGLRIGLTGTALDLVTRILEGLTKSLGVVLGINVGSLLLIRLFELPFTAHHS
;
A
#
# COMPACT_ATOMS: atom_id res chain seq x y z
N MET A 1 1.51 19.79 12.62
CA MET A 1 2.82 19.20 12.32
C MET A 1 2.72 17.70 12.07
N GLN A 2 2.22 16.89 13.02
CA GLN A 2 2.12 15.43 12.88
C GLN A 2 1.38 14.96 11.61
N ALA A 3 0.23 15.56 11.28
CA ALA A 3 -0.51 15.20 10.06
C ALA A 3 0.30 15.43 8.77
N LEU A 4 1.13 16.47 8.71
CA LEU A 4 1.99 16.73 7.54
C LEU A 4 3.10 15.68 7.42
N LEU A 5 3.68 15.26 8.56
CA LEU A 5 4.66 14.18 8.60
C LEU A 5 4.05 12.87 8.11
N LEU A 6 2.87 12.51 8.62
CA LEU A 6 2.14 11.31 8.20
C LEU A 6 1.89 11.28 6.68
N ILE A 7 1.45 12.41 6.12
CA ILE A 7 1.25 12.54 4.67
C ILE A 7 2.59 12.37 3.93
N GLY A 8 3.67 12.98 4.42
CA GLY A 8 5.00 12.83 3.84
C GLY A 8 5.51 11.39 3.88
N GLU A 9 5.29 10.68 4.99
CA GLU A 9 5.63 9.26 5.15
C GLU A 9 4.84 8.39 4.17
N LEU A 10 3.54 8.61 4.03
CA LEU A 10 2.70 7.89 3.08
C LEU A 10 3.15 8.10 1.63
N ILE A 11 3.42 9.34 1.23
CA ILE A 11 3.91 9.66 -0.12
C ILE A 11 5.26 9.00 -0.37
N THR A 12 6.16 9.05 0.62
CA THR A 12 7.48 8.45 0.50
C THR A 12 7.36 6.92 0.43
N LEU A 13 6.54 6.31 1.27
CA LEU A 13 6.31 4.88 1.28
C LEU A 13 5.67 4.40 -0.03
N TYR A 14 4.73 5.15 -0.59
CA TYR A 14 4.17 4.88 -1.92
C TYR A 14 5.27 4.87 -3.00
N ALA A 15 6.14 5.88 -2.99
CA ALA A 15 7.21 6.00 -3.98
C ALA A 15 8.33 4.94 -3.79
N VAL A 16 8.58 4.49 -2.55
CA VAL A 16 9.59 3.47 -2.24
C VAL A 16 9.05 2.08 -2.54
N SER A 17 7.80 1.77 -2.16
CA SER A 17 7.19 0.45 -2.35
C SER A 17 7.16 0.03 -3.82
N GLY A 18 6.70 0.90 -4.72
CA GLY A 18 6.72 0.60 -6.17
C GLY A 18 8.13 0.31 -6.70
N ARG A 19 9.13 1.10 -6.28
CA ARG A 19 10.54 0.88 -6.67
C ARG A 19 11.12 -0.41 -6.09
N LEU A 20 10.74 -0.75 -4.88
CA LEU A 20 11.22 -1.94 -4.19
C LEU A 20 10.63 -3.21 -4.78
N THR A 21 9.34 -3.23 -5.06
CA THR A 21 8.66 -4.32 -5.77
C THR A 21 9.32 -4.59 -7.12
N GLN A 22 9.63 -3.52 -7.89
CA GLN A 22 10.36 -3.67 -9.16
C GLN A 22 11.79 -4.17 -8.96
N ALA A 23 12.53 -3.62 -7.99
CA ALA A 23 13.90 -4.03 -7.72
C ALA A 23 13.99 -5.51 -7.27
N LEU A 24 13.02 -5.97 -6.48
CA LEU A 24 12.91 -7.38 -6.08
C LEU A 24 12.62 -8.28 -7.28
N TYR A 25 11.70 -7.88 -8.16
CA TYR A 25 11.42 -8.61 -9.40
C TYR A 25 12.69 -8.72 -10.27
N ASP A 26 13.36 -7.59 -10.53
CA ASP A 26 14.56 -7.54 -11.35
C ASP A 26 15.69 -8.40 -10.75
N LEU A 27 15.86 -8.35 -9.43
CA LEU A 27 16.82 -9.19 -8.71
C LEU A 27 16.53 -10.69 -8.92
N VAL A 28 15.28 -11.13 -8.69
CA VAL A 28 14.91 -12.54 -8.86
C VAL A 28 15.08 -12.98 -10.31
N VAL A 29 14.65 -12.16 -11.29
CA VAL A 29 14.81 -12.49 -12.71
C VAL A 29 16.28 -12.55 -13.11
N ARG A 30 17.14 -11.66 -12.59
CA ARG A 30 18.59 -11.72 -12.87
C ARG A 30 19.24 -12.97 -12.28
N LEU A 31 18.88 -13.33 -11.05
CA LEU A 31 19.44 -14.50 -10.36
C LEU A 31 18.97 -15.82 -11.00
N THR A 32 17.69 -15.91 -11.36
CA THR A 32 17.09 -17.16 -11.86
C THR A 32 17.05 -17.26 -13.38
N ARG A 33 17.28 -16.13 -14.07
CA ARG A 33 17.11 -15.96 -15.53
C ARG A 33 15.73 -16.38 -16.06
N SER A 34 14.72 -16.41 -15.18
CA SER A 34 13.36 -16.84 -15.52
C SER A 34 12.35 -15.80 -15.08
N ARG A 35 11.61 -15.25 -16.04
CA ARG A 35 10.51 -14.32 -15.78
C ARG A 35 9.41 -14.99 -14.95
N THR A 36 9.09 -16.25 -15.24
CA THR A 36 8.07 -17.01 -14.51
C THR A 36 8.40 -17.16 -13.02
N ILE A 37 9.69 -17.39 -12.70
CA ILE A 37 10.12 -17.49 -11.30
C ILE A 37 10.07 -16.10 -10.65
N GLY A 38 10.48 -15.04 -11.35
CA GLY A 38 10.34 -13.66 -10.88
C GLY A 38 8.91 -13.28 -10.50
N VAL A 39 7.96 -13.53 -11.40
CA VAL A 39 6.54 -13.24 -11.14
C VAL A 39 6.00 -14.10 -10.00
N THR A 40 6.26 -15.41 -10.00
CA THR A 40 5.78 -16.32 -8.96
C THR A 40 6.32 -15.95 -7.58
N ALA A 41 7.62 -15.65 -7.48
CA ALA A 41 8.27 -15.29 -6.22
C ALA A 41 7.70 -13.98 -5.67
N LEU A 42 7.55 -12.95 -6.51
CA LEU A 42 6.97 -11.68 -6.10
C LEU A 42 5.51 -11.83 -5.68
N THR A 43 4.73 -12.60 -6.43
CA THR A 43 3.33 -12.89 -6.12
C THR A 43 3.21 -13.55 -4.75
N LEU A 44 4.00 -14.60 -4.49
CA LEU A 44 3.97 -15.31 -3.22
C LEU A 44 4.41 -14.42 -2.05
N LEU A 45 5.43 -13.58 -2.27
CA LEU A 45 5.94 -12.65 -1.27
C LEU A 45 4.92 -11.57 -0.91
N MET A 46 4.20 -11.03 -1.90
CA MET A 46 3.20 -9.97 -1.72
C MET A 46 1.80 -10.51 -1.39
N PHE A 47 1.58 -11.81 -1.55
CA PHE A 47 0.27 -12.46 -1.44
C PHE A 47 -0.56 -12.07 -0.20
N PRO A 48 -0.05 -12.13 1.04
CA PRO A 48 -0.87 -11.77 2.20
C PRO A 48 -1.32 -10.30 2.17
N GLY A 49 -0.47 -9.41 1.64
CA GLY A 49 -0.81 -8.00 1.43
C GLY A 49 -1.88 -7.82 0.36
N THR A 50 -1.74 -8.49 -0.79
CA THR A 50 -2.75 -8.48 -1.87
C THR A 50 -4.09 -9.03 -1.40
N VAL A 51 -4.10 -10.09 -0.59
CA VAL A 51 -5.33 -10.63 -0.01
C VAL A 51 -6.02 -9.60 0.87
N ILE A 52 -5.30 -8.93 1.76
CA ILE A 52 -5.85 -7.87 2.60
C ILE A 52 -6.40 -6.72 1.74
N HIS A 53 -5.68 -6.35 0.68
CA HIS A 53 -6.10 -5.31 -0.26
C HIS A 53 -7.43 -5.63 -0.93
N GLU A 54 -7.54 -6.79 -1.56
CA GLU A 54 -8.74 -7.14 -2.31
C GLU A 54 -9.93 -7.45 -1.39
N LEU A 55 -9.68 -8.00 -0.20
CA LEU A 55 -10.72 -8.16 0.81
C LEU A 55 -11.22 -6.80 1.32
N ALA A 56 -10.35 -5.81 1.49
CA ALA A 56 -10.79 -4.47 1.91
C ALA A 56 -11.75 -3.84 0.90
N HIS A 57 -11.47 -3.99 -0.40
CA HIS A 57 -12.40 -3.61 -1.48
C HIS A 57 -13.73 -4.34 -1.35
N LEU A 58 -13.69 -5.67 -1.24
CA LEU A 58 -14.87 -6.52 -1.16
C LEU A 58 -15.75 -6.20 0.06
N PHE A 59 -15.15 -6.13 1.24
CA PHE A 59 -15.86 -5.82 2.49
C PHE A 59 -16.50 -4.43 2.43
N THR A 60 -15.78 -3.44 1.92
CA THR A 60 -16.31 -2.07 1.82
C THR A 60 -17.43 -1.99 0.79
N ALA A 61 -17.29 -2.67 -0.34
CA ALA A 61 -18.35 -2.75 -1.34
C ALA A 61 -19.62 -3.42 -0.78
N GLU A 62 -19.47 -4.52 -0.03
CA GLU A 62 -20.59 -5.23 0.60
C GLU A 62 -21.31 -4.35 1.65
N ILE A 63 -20.55 -3.69 2.53
CA ILE A 63 -21.11 -2.74 3.52
C ILE A 63 -21.88 -1.61 2.83
N LEU A 64 -21.39 -1.16 1.67
CA LEU A 64 -22.02 -0.10 0.87
C LEU A 64 -23.08 -0.64 -0.11
N GLY A 65 -23.38 -1.95 -0.10
CA GLY A 65 -24.36 -2.57 -0.98
C GLY A 65 -24.05 -2.45 -2.47
N VAL A 66 -22.76 -2.39 -2.83
CA VAL A 66 -22.29 -2.33 -4.23
C VAL A 66 -22.00 -3.75 -4.71
N ARG A 67 -22.56 -4.12 -5.87
CA ARG A 67 -22.34 -5.44 -6.48
C ARG A 67 -20.86 -5.62 -6.84
N THR A 68 -20.25 -6.67 -6.34
CA THR A 68 -18.88 -7.09 -6.66
C THR A 68 -18.86 -8.17 -7.73
N GLY A 69 -17.84 -8.13 -8.59
CA GLY A 69 -17.59 -9.14 -9.61
C GLY A 69 -16.68 -10.26 -9.11
N LYS A 70 -15.98 -10.93 -10.03
CA LYS A 70 -15.04 -12.00 -9.69
C LYS A 70 -13.82 -11.43 -8.95
N LEU A 71 -13.49 -12.03 -7.81
CA LEU A 71 -12.24 -11.80 -7.08
C LEU A 71 -11.11 -12.56 -7.78
N THR A 72 -10.09 -11.85 -8.26
CA THR A 72 -8.92 -12.45 -8.91
C THR A 72 -7.66 -12.11 -8.12
N LEU A 73 -7.18 -13.08 -7.34
CA LEU A 73 -6.00 -12.93 -6.48
C LEU A 73 -4.67 -13.25 -7.19
N VAL A 74 -4.74 -13.70 -8.45
CA VAL A 74 -3.59 -14.08 -9.26
C VAL A 74 -3.29 -12.94 -10.25
N PRO A 75 -2.03 -12.47 -10.35
CA PRO A 75 -1.63 -11.42 -11.30
C PRO A 75 -2.08 -11.74 -12.73
N GLU A 76 -2.66 -10.76 -13.42
CA GLU A 76 -2.89 -10.84 -14.89
C GLU A 76 -1.56 -10.99 -15.65
N ALA A 77 -0.43 -10.65 -15.02
CA ALA A 77 0.91 -10.88 -15.55
C ALA A 77 1.29 -12.37 -15.73
N ILE A 78 0.52 -13.30 -15.14
CA ILE A 78 0.66 -14.74 -15.41
C ILE A 78 -0.20 -15.15 -16.62
N ALA A 79 -1.22 -14.35 -16.97
CA ALA A 79 -2.18 -14.63 -18.04
C ALA A 79 -1.80 -14.01 -19.40
N GLN A 80 -0.86 -13.05 -19.45
CA GLN A 80 -0.44 -12.37 -20.68
C GLN A 80 0.97 -12.80 -21.14
N ASP A 81 1.19 -12.78 -22.46
CA ASP A 81 2.44 -13.19 -23.10
C ASP A 81 3.64 -12.38 -22.56
N PRO A 82 4.68 -13.03 -22.01
CA PRO A 82 5.88 -12.39 -21.48
C PRO A 82 6.59 -11.43 -22.43
N SER A 83 6.38 -11.56 -23.75
CA SER A 83 6.95 -10.69 -24.79
C SER A 83 6.29 -9.31 -24.90
N THR A 84 5.08 -9.14 -24.33
CA THR A 84 4.31 -7.87 -24.40
C THR A 84 4.52 -6.95 -23.18
N MET A 85 5.25 -7.39 -22.16
CA MET A 85 5.46 -6.67 -20.89
C MET A 85 6.70 -5.76 -20.87
N LEU A 86 7.05 -5.14 -21.99
CA LEU A 86 8.16 -4.17 -21.98
C LEU A 86 7.67 -2.85 -21.34
N GLY A 87 7.95 -2.66 -20.05
CA GLY A 87 7.64 -1.42 -19.33
C GLY A 87 6.27 -1.37 -18.65
N THR A 88 5.55 -2.49 -18.53
CA THR A 88 4.25 -2.55 -17.85
C THR A 88 4.43 -2.86 -16.36
N GLU A 89 3.86 -2.01 -15.51
CA GLU A 89 3.80 -2.18 -14.06
C GLU A 89 3.19 -3.55 -13.70
N ILE A 90 3.84 -4.30 -12.81
CA ILE A 90 3.39 -5.64 -12.41
C ILE A 90 2.10 -5.50 -11.58
N ARG A 91 0.95 -5.82 -12.18
CA ARG A 91 -0.35 -5.83 -11.50
C ARG A 91 -0.53 -7.16 -10.76
N THR A 92 -0.56 -7.13 -9.43
CA THR A 92 -0.49 -8.32 -8.57
C THR A 92 -1.85 -8.95 -8.22
N GLY A 93 -2.96 -8.27 -8.53
CA GLY A 93 -4.35 -8.72 -8.32
C GLY A 93 -5.36 -7.72 -8.88
N SER A 94 -6.62 -8.13 -9.07
CA SER A 94 -7.71 -7.22 -9.39
C SER A 94 -9.07 -7.73 -8.88
N VAL A 95 -9.89 -6.82 -8.35
CA VAL A 95 -11.32 -7.02 -8.12
C VAL A 95 -12.12 -6.13 -9.06
N MET A 96 -13.03 -6.76 -9.81
CA MET A 96 -14.00 -6.00 -10.60
C MET A 96 -15.07 -5.40 -9.69
N ILE A 97 -15.08 -4.08 -9.55
CA ILE A 97 -16.15 -3.35 -8.87
C ILE A 97 -17.20 -2.93 -9.90
N GLY A 98 -18.48 -3.24 -9.65
CA GLY A 98 -19.57 -2.81 -10.52
C GLY A 98 -19.71 -1.29 -10.60
N HIS A 99 -20.45 -0.79 -11.61
CA HIS A 99 -20.78 0.62 -11.70
C HIS A 99 -21.48 1.09 -10.41
N SER A 100 -20.88 2.05 -9.72
CA SER A 100 -21.36 2.64 -8.47
C SER A 100 -21.32 4.15 -8.55
N ASP A 101 -22.10 4.82 -7.70
CA ASP A 101 -22.03 6.28 -7.58
C ASP A 101 -20.63 6.73 -7.15
N PRO A 102 -20.22 7.98 -7.48
CA PRO A 102 -18.87 8.45 -7.22
C PRO A 102 -18.45 8.28 -5.75
N PHE A 103 -19.34 8.59 -4.81
CA PHE A 103 -19.02 8.53 -3.38
C PHE A 103 -18.68 7.13 -2.90
N ARG A 104 -19.54 6.13 -3.20
CA ARG A 104 -19.25 4.73 -2.85
C ARG A 104 -17.98 4.23 -3.53
N ARG A 105 -17.77 4.62 -4.80
CA ARG A 105 -16.56 4.26 -5.54
C ARG A 105 -15.29 4.75 -4.86
N TYR A 106 -15.26 5.98 -4.34
CA TYR A 106 -14.07 6.52 -3.66
C TYR A 106 -13.82 5.85 -2.31
N LEU A 107 -14.87 5.55 -1.55
CA LEU A 107 -14.75 4.83 -0.28
C LEU A 107 -14.19 3.43 -0.50
N ILE A 108 -14.70 2.71 -1.50
CA ILE A 108 -14.16 1.40 -1.89
C ILE A 108 -12.70 1.57 -2.33
N GLY A 109 -12.43 2.51 -3.24
CA GLY A 109 -11.08 2.79 -3.75
C GLY A 109 -10.03 3.08 -2.67
N LEU A 110 -10.39 3.74 -1.57
CA LEU A 110 -9.50 4.05 -0.44
C LEU A 110 -9.44 2.96 0.62
N ALA A 111 -10.35 1.98 0.58
CA ALA A 111 -10.47 0.96 1.62
C ALA A 111 -9.19 0.16 1.85
N PRO A 112 -8.46 -0.32 0.82
CA PRO A 112 -7.22 -1.07 1.03
C PRO A 112 -6.16 -0.28 1.81
N MET A 113 -6.01 1.01 1.50
CA MET A 113 -5.06 1.88 2.21
C MET A 113 -5.47 2.06 3.67
N LEU A 114 -6.77 2.28 3.94
CA LEU A 114 -7.27 2.46 5.31
C LEU A 114 -7.13 1.17 6.14
N VAL A 115 -7.52 0.03 5.59
CA VAL A 115 -7.39 -1.28 6.22
C VAL A 115 -5.91 -1.64 6.41
N GLY A 116 -5.07 -1.35 5.41
CA GLY A 116 -3.63 -1.51 5.46
C GLY A 116 -3.01 -0.71 6.60
N LEU A 117 -3.36 0.56 6.76
CA LEU A 117 -2.85 1.39 7.87
C LEU A 117 -3.20 0.83 9.25
N ILE A 118 -4.45 0.38 9.42
CA ILE A 118 -4.88 -0.28 10.65
C ILE A 118 -4.06 -1.56 10.89
N ALA A 119 -3.89 -2.38 9.85
CA ALA A 119 -3.10 -3.60 9.92
C ALA A 119 -1.63 -3.32 10.25
N LEU A 120 -0.99 -2.30 9.65
CA LEU A 120 0.39 -1.93 9.95
C LEU A 120 0.55 -1.49 11.40
N THR A 121 -0.36 -0.66 11.93
CA THR A 121 -0.31 -0.26 13.34
C THR A 121 -0.51 -1.46 14.28
N ALA A 122 -1.46 -2.35 13.96
CA ALA A 122 -1.68 -3.56 14.75
C ALA A 122 -0.46 -4.49 14.74
N LEU A 123 0.09 -4.78 13.56
CA LEU A 123 1.27 -5.64 13.42
C LEU A 123 2.49 -5.05 14.13
N ALA A 124 2.73 -3.74 13.98
CA ALA A 124 3.85 -3.05 14.61
C ALA A 124 3.75 -3.07 16.14
N TYR A 125 2.55 -3.06 16.71
CA TYR A 125 2.34 -3.16 18.15
C TYR A 125 2.78 -4.50 18.73
N PHE A 126 2.61 -5.60 17.98
CA PHE A 126 2.97 -6.95 18.42
C PHE A 126 4.46 -7.30 18.22
N ILE A 127 5.25 -6.45 17.56
CA ILE A 127 6.68 -6.68 17.39
C ILE A 127 7.40 -6.45 18.72
N ASP A 128 8.10 -7.49 19.18
CA ASP A 128 9.03 -7.37 20.30
C ASP A 128 10.45 -7.11 19.78
N TRP A 129 10.88 -5.85 19.81
CA TRP A 129 12.20 -5.43 19.32
C TRP A 129 13.39 -6.07 20.06
N SER A 130 13.17 -6.65 21.25
CA SER A 130 14.22 -7.37 21.98
C SER A 130 14.51 -8.77 21.42
N GLN A 131 13.56 -9.35 20.67
CA GLN A 131 13.60 -10.73 20.20
C GLN A 131 13.69 -10.80 18.67
N TRP A 132 14.65 -10.12 18.05
CA TRP A 132 14.70 -9.94 16.59
C TRP A 132 14.62 -11.24 15.77
N PHE A 133 15.24 -12.32 16.25
CA PHE A 133 15.32 -13.60 15.55
C PHE A 133 14.22 -14.61 15.95
N SER A 134 13.25 -14.19 16.75
CA SER A 134 12.06 -14.99 17.02
C SER A 134 11.30 -15.25 15.71
N TRP A 135 10.89 -16.50 15.48
CA TRP A 135 10.09 -16.87 14.31
C TRP A 135 8.82 -16.02 14.18
N LEU A 136 8.21 -15.65 15.32
CA LEU A 136 7.00 -14.81 15.34
C LEU A 136 7.33 -13.38 14.87
N ASN A 137 8.43 -12.79 15.34
CA ASN A 137 8.83 -11.46 14.90
C ASN A 137 9.24 -11.43 13.43
N LEU A 138 9.91 -12.48 12.94
CA LEU A 138 10.23 -12.60 11.52
C LEU A 138 8.94 -12.67 10.67
N LEU A 139 7.93 -13.42 11.12
CA LEU A 139 6.62 -13.46 10.47
C LEU A 139 5.92 -12.09 10.50
N LEU A 140 5.95 -11.39 11.63
CA LEU A 140 5.35 -10.05 11.76
C LEU A 140 6.03 -9.02 10.86
N VAL A 141 7.37 -9.01 10.81
CA VAL A 141 8.14 -8.14 9.91
C VAL A 141 7.84 -8.47 8.45
N TYR A 142 7.76 -9.76 8.09
CA TYR A 142 7.33 -10.18 6.76
C TYR A 142 5.92 -9.70 6.41
N LEU A 143 4.95 -9.81 7.33
CA LEU A 143 3.59 -9.31 7.09
C LEU A 143 3.54 -7.79 6.97
N LEU A 144 4.27 -7.05 7.82
CA LEU A 144 4.44 -5.60 7.69
C LEU A 144 5.00 -5.22 6.33
N PHE A 145 6.01 -5.96 5.87
CA PHE A 145 6.60 -5.78 4.55
C PHE A 145 5.56 -6.01 3.44
N ALA A 146 4.89 -7.16 3.43
CA ALA A 146 3.92 -7.50 2.40
C ALA A 146 2.72 -6.54 2.37
N VAL A 147 2.14 -6.20 3.53
CA VAL A 147 1.02 -5.26 3.62
C VAL A 147 1.44 -3.86 3.17
N SER A 148 2.60 -3.37 3.62
CA SER A 148 3.03 -2.01 3.27
C SER A 148 3.32 -1.80 1.79
N ASN A 149 3.75 -2.84 1.09
CA ASN A 149 4.00 -2.79 -0.35
C ASN A 149 2.77 -3.08 -1.20
N ALA A 150 1.72 -3.68 -0.64
CA ALA A 150 0.50 -4.04 -1.36
C ALA A 150 -0.69 -3.10 -1.10
N MET A 151 -0.75 -2.41 0.05
CA MET A 151 -1.95 -1.65 0.47
C MET A 151 -2.27 -0.40 -0.36
N PHE A 152 -1.38 0.04 -1.25
CA PHE A 152 -1.60 1.24 -2.04
C PHE A 152 -2.56 0.96 -3.19
N SER A 153 -3.67 1.70 -3.22
CA SER A 153 -4.67 1.65 -4.28
C SER A 153 -4.07 2.04 -5.63
N SER A 154 -4.43 1.28 -6.67
CA SER A 154 -3.97 1.53 -8.03
C SER A 154 -4.66 2.77 -8.63
N SER A 155 -4.14 3.25 -9.76
CA SER A 155 -4.79 4.33 -10.52
C SER A 155 -6.21 4.00 -10.97
N GLU A 156 -6.53 2.71 -11.11
CA GLU A 156 -7.86 2.21 -11.43
C GLU A 156 -8.82 2.30 -10.24
N ASP A 157 -8.34 1.98 -9.04
CA ASP A 157 -9.09 2.08 -7.79
C ASP A 157 -9.41 3.55 -7.44
N LEU A 158 -8.50 4.46 -7.79
CA LEU A 158 -8.63 5.90 -7.56
C LEU A 158 -9.24 6.67 -8.74
N LYS A 159 -9.79 5.98 -9.75
CA LYS A 159 -10.43 6.62 -10.91
C LYS A 159 -11.52 7.60 -10.44
N GLY A 160 -11.30 8.88 -10.75
CA GLY A 160 -12.20 9.98 -10.41
C GLY A 160 -12.02 10.56 -9.00
N PHE A 161 -11.04 10.10 -8.22
CA PHE A 161 -10.79 10.58 -6.85
C PHE A 161 -10.43 12.08 -6.80
N VAL A 162 -9.68 12.57 -7.79
CA VAL A 162 -9.22 13.97 -7.84
C VAL A 162 -10.39 14.97 -7.82
N PRO A 163 -11.42 14.86 -8.70
CA PRO A 163 -12.62 15.69 -8.61
C PRO A 163 -13.30 15.68 -7.23
N PHE A 164 -13.35 14.52 -6.57
CA PHE A 164 -13.94 14.39 -5.25
C PHE A 164 -13.13 15.07 -4.16
N ALA A 165 -11.82 14.83 -4.13
CA ALA A 165 -10.92 15.50 -3.20
C ALA A 165 -11.00 17.02 -3.36
N LEU A 166 -11.03 17.52 -4.60
CA LEU A 166 -11.19 18.94 -4.88
C LEU A 166 -12.53 19.48 -4.38
N THR A 167 -13.63 18.76 -4.62
CA THR A 167 -14.97 19.14 -4.14
C THR A 167 -15.00 19.21 -2.62
N LEU A 168 -14.41 18.23 -1.94
CA LEU A 168 -14.33 18.20 -0.48
C LEU A 168 -13.50 19.36 0.06
N ILE A 169 -12.34 19.65 -0.55
CA ILE A 169 -11.49 20.79 -0.18
C ILE A 169 -12.25 22.10 -0.33
N ILE A 170 -12.96 22.30 -1.45
CA ILE A 170 -13.77 23.50 -1.68
C ILE A 170 -14.86 23.61 -0.60
N MET A 171 -15.56 22.52 -0.30
CA MET A 171 -16.65 22.51 0.69
C MET A 171 -16.14 22.83 2.11
N VAL A 172 -15.04 22.20 2.53
CA VAL A 172 -14.40 22.46 3.82
C VAL A 172 -13.88 23.90 3.91
N SER A 173 -13.26 24.40 2.83
CA SER A 173 -12.77 25.78 2.77
C SER A 173 -13.91 26.78 2.86
N ALA A 174 -15.00 26.55 2.12
CA ALA A 174 -16.19 27.39 2.16
C ALA A 174 -16.83 27.40 3.56
N ALA A 175 -16.95 26.23 4.21
CA ALA A 175 -17.46 26.13 5.58
C ALA A 175 -16.58 26.92 6.57
N TYR A 176 -15.25 26.82 6.43
CA TYR A 176 -14.31 27.59 7.23
C TYR A 176 -14.49 29.11 7.06
N PHE A 177 -14.58 29.59 5.80
CA PHE A 177 -14.81 31.00 5.50
C PHE A 177 -16.20 31.49 5.93
N ALA A 178 -17.20 30.61 5.94
CA ALA A 178 -18.54 30.88 6.48
C ALA A 178 -18.56 30.96 8.03
N GLY A 179 -17.42 30.76 8.69
CA GLY A 179 -17.30 30.83 10.15
C GLY A 179 -17.63 29.52 10.88
N LEU A 180 -17.86 28.42 10.14
CA LEU A 180 -18.07 27.10 10.73
C LEU A 180 -16.73 26.55 11.25
N ARG A 181 -16.47 26.74 12.54
CA ARG A 181 -15.26 26.24 13.21
C ARG A 181 -15.61 24.99 13.99
N ILE A 182 -15.36 23.82 13.38
CA ILE A 182 -15.45 22.54 14.09
C ILE A 182 -14.20 22.43 14.99
N GLY A 183 -14.35 22.81 16.26
CA GLY A 183 -13.32 22.61 17.26
C GLY A 183 -13.40 21.19 17.81
N LEU A 184 -12.31 20.43 17.69
CA LEU A 184 -12.15 19.18 18.45
C LEU A 184 -11.67 19.56 19.85
N THR A 185 -12.47 19.28 20.88
CA THR A 185 -12.12 19.62 22.27
C THR A 185 -12.18 18.40 23.18
N GLY A 186 -11.30 18.36 24.19
CA GLY A 186 -11.24 17.29 25.18
C GLY A 186 -10.86 15.94 24.58
N THR A 187 -11.59 14.89 24.96
CA THR A 187 -11.31 13.49 24.62
C THR A 187 -11.15 13.23 23.12
N ALA A 188 -11.90 13.94 22.27
CA ALA A 188 -11.83 13.76 20.83
C ALA A 188 -10.47 14.19 20.26
N LEU A 189 -9.90 15.29 20.78
CA LEU A 189 -8.59 15.76 20.36
C LEU A 189 -7.49 14.78 20.80
N ASP A 190 -7.56 14.31 22.04
CA ASP A 190 -6.59 13.34 22.58
C ASP A 190 -6.63 11.99 21.84
N LEU A 191 -7.81 11.55 21.43
CA LEU A 191 -7.96 10.33 20.64
C LEU A 191 -7.34 10.51 19.25
N VAL A 192 -7.61 11.64 18.59
CA VAL A 192 -7.04 11.94 17.26
C VAL A 192 -5.51 12.04 17.33
N THR A 193 -4.94 12.73 18.32
CA THR A 193 -3.48 12.84 18.46
C THR A 193 -2.83 11.50 18.72
N ARG A 194 -3.40 10.66 19.61
CA ARG A 194 -2.89 9.29 19.85
C ARG A 194 -2.91 8.42 18.60
N ILE A 195 -3.98 8.50 17.80
CA ILE A 195 -4.09 7.76 16.54
C ILE A 195 -3.02 8.26 15.55
N LEU A 196 -2.88 9.57 15.37
CA LEU A 196 -1.89 10.15 14.47
C LEU A 196 -0.46 9.79 14.88
N GLU A 197 -0.14 9.82 16.18
CA GLU A 197 1.17 9.43 16.71
C GLU A 197 1.45 7.94 16.51
N GLY A 198 0.47 7.07 16.78
CA GLY A 198 0.60 5.63 16.55
C GLY A 198 0.85 5.31 15.08
N LEU A 199 0.07 5.93 14.19
CA LEU A 199 0.23 5.78 12.73
C LEU A 199 1.61 6.25 12.27
N THR A 200 2.03 7.46 12.67
CA THR A 200 3.34 8.03 12.31
C THR A 200 4.48 7.12 12.75
N LYS A 201 4.45 6.63 14.00
CA LYS A 201 5.48 5.70 14.50
C LYS A 201 5.51 4.40 13.70
N SER A 202 4.34 3.81 13.43
CA SER A 202 4.26 2.55 12.67
C SER A 202 4.73 2.72 11.22
N LEU A 203 4.36 3.82 10.56
CA LEU A 203 4.80 4.13 9.20
C LEU A 203 6.29 4.43 9.14
N GLY A 204 6.85 5.14 10.11
CA GLY A 204 8.29 5.39 10.18
C GLY A 204 9.11 4.09 10.23
N VAL A 205 8.68 3.10 11.02
CA VAL A 205 9.29 1.77 11.07
C VAL A 205 9.21 1.07 9.71
N VAL A 206 8.01 1.03 9.14
CA VAL A 206 7.75 0.40 7.83
C VAL A 206 8.58 1.05 6.73
N LEU A 207 8.65 2.37 6.71
CA LEU A 207 9.43 3.14 5.77
C LEU A 207 10.92 2.81 5.91
N GLY A 208 11.43 2.71 7.14
CA GLY A 208 12.81 2.30 7.41
C GLY A 208 13.12 0.91 6.84
N ILE A 209 12.23 -0.07 7.05
CA ILE A 209 12.37 -1.42 6.50
C ILE A 209 12.39 -1.40 4.97
N ASN A 210 11.47 -0.66 4.34
CA ASN A 210 11.34 -0.58 2.89
C ASN A 210 12.54 0.12 2.23
N VAL A 211 12.96 1.26 2.78
CA VAL A 211 14.15 2.00 2.29
C VAL A 211 15.41 1.17 2.49
N GLY A 212 15.59 0.55 3.66
CA GLY A 212 16.73 -0.32 3.93
C GLY A 212 16.80 -1.49 2.95
N SER A 213 15.67 -2.16 2.71
CA SER A 213 15.57 -3.26 1.74
C SER A 213 15.93 -2.80 0.32
N LEU A 214 15.42 -1.64 -0.11
CA LEU A 214 15.72 -1.08 -1.44
C LEU A 214 17.21 -0.76 -1.59
N LEU A 215 17.82 -0.14 -0.58
CA LEU A 215 19.26 0.19 -0.59
C LEU A 215 20.12 -1.07 -0.64
N LEU A 216 19.76 -2.11 0.12
CA LEU A 216 20.48 -3.39 0.11
C LEU A 216 20.44 -4.05 -1.28
N ILE A 217 19.28 -4.07 -1.93
CA ILE A 217 19.15 -4.61 -3.29
C ILE A 217 20.00 -3.79 -4.26
N ARG A 218 19.93 -2.46 -4.21
CA ARG A 218 20.72 -1.59 -5.10
C ARG A 218 22.22 -1.77 -4.90
N LEU A 219 22.68 -1.91 -3.66
CA LEU A 219 24.09 -2.17 -3.36
C LEU A 219 24.56 -3.49 -3.99
N PHE A 220 23.72 -4.53 -3.94
CA PHE A 220 24.00 -5.81 -4.57
C PHE A 220 24.04 -5.76 -6.11
N GLU A 221 23.31 -4.81 -6.72
CA GLU A 221 23.28 -4.63 -8.18
C GLU A 221 24.47 -3.83 -8.75
N LEU A 222 25.12 -2.97 -7.97
CA LEU A 222 26.23 -2.11 -8.43
C LEU A 222 27.35 -2.86 -9.18
N PRO A 223 27.83 -4.02 -8.71
CA PRO A 223 28.93 -4.75 -9.37
C PRO A 223 28.57 -5.22 -10.79
N PHE A 224 27.30 -5.47 -11.07
CA PHE A 224 26.85 -6.01 -12.35
C PHE A 224 26.71 -4.92 -13.43
N THR A 225 26.50 -3.66 -13.03
CA THR A 225 26.42 -2.53 -13.98
C THR A 225 27.79 -2.07 -14.50
N ALA A 226 28.87 -2.30 -13.73
CA ALA A 226 30.21 -1.86 -14.07
C ALA A 226 30.93 -2.73 -15.13
N HIS A 227 30.35 -3.87 -15.54
CA HIS A 227 30.93 -4.78 -16.54
C HIS A 227 30.29 -4.70 -17.93
N HIS A 228 29.33 -3.79 -18.14
CA HIS A 228 28.63 -3.59 -19.42
C HIS A 228 28.77 -2.17 -20.00
N SER A 229 29.68 -1.36 -19.48
CA SER A 229 30.12 -0.07 -20.04
C SER A 229 31.52 -0.19 -20.64
#